data_AF-A0A7W4FL89-F1
#
_entry.id   AF-A0A7W4FL89-F1
#
_cell.length_a   1.000
_cell.length_b   1.000
_cell.length_c   1.000
_cell.angle_alpha   90.00
_cell.angle_beta   90.00
_cell.angle_gamma   90.00
#
_symmetry.space_group_name_H-M   'P 1'
#
loop_
_entity.id
_entity.type
_entity.pdbx_description
1 polymer ?
#
loop_
_entity_poly.entity_id
_entity_poly.type
_entity_poly.pdbx_seq_one_letter_code
_entity_poly.pdbx_strand_id
1 'polypeptide(L)'
;MRLYKVIHRAPIRVAKISTKRQQLRFKRAMVALKIALAQEKQETKEMLTIYRRYTQGDVSKEDLQKANAQFVDILKGLGLGVFAVLPFAPVTIPLVVKLGQWVGVDVLPSSFNINKSLKDIDQQIADEEQQHHHAEKTAKSDVKPPVKK
;
A
#
# COMPACT_ATOMS: atom_id res chain seq x y z
N MET A 1 29.76 47.07 13.44
CA MET A 1 29.26 46.32 12.26
C MET A 1 28.66 44.98 12.70
N ARG A 2 27.35 44.70 12.49
CA ARG A 2 26.65 43.45 12.89
C ARG A 2 25.97 42.73 11.70
N LEU A 3 26.53 42.83 10.49
CA LEU A 3 25.88 42.38 9.26
C LEU A 3 25.80 40.84 9.12
N TYR A 4 26.75 40.11 9.72
CA TYR A 4 26.84 38.65 9.73
C TYR A 4 25.66 37.94 10.42
N LYS A 5 24.92 38.62 11.30
CA LYS A 5 23.75 38.05 11.99
C LYS A 5 22.50 37.90 11.12
N VAL A 6 22.50 38.39 9.87
CA VAL A 6 21.29 38.38 9.01
C VAL A 6 21.47 37.51 7.77
N ILE A 7 22.71 37.24 7.36
CA ILE A 7 23.04 36.50 6.13
C ILE A 7 22.50 35.05 6.18
N HIS A 8 22.42 34.45 7.36
CA HIS A 8 21.86 33.11 7.54
C HIS A 8 20.32 33.07 7.54
N ARG A 9 19.62 34.20 7.68
CA ARG A 9 18.14 34.20 7.76
C ARG A 9 17.47 33.81 6.44
N ALA A 10 18.02 34.24 5.32
CA ALA A 10 17.55 33.88 3.98
C ALA A 10 17.71 32.38 3.68
N PRO A 11 18.89 31.75 3.84
CA PRO A 11 19.04 30.32 3.58
C PRO A 11 18.19 29.45 4.52
N ILE A 12 18.02 29.84 5.79
CA ILE A 12 17.11 29.12 6.71
C ILE A 12 15.66 29.17 6.22
N ARG A 13 15.20 30.33 5.72
CA ARG A 13 13.84 30.46 5.17
C ARG A 13 13.67 29.60 3.91
N VAL A 14 14.65 29.59 3.02
CA VAL A 14 14.64 28.75 1.82
C VAL A 14 14.64 27.26 2.18
N ALA A 15 15.44 26.84 3.16
CA ALA A 15 15.42 25.46 3.67
C ALA A 15 14.04 25.08 4.23
N LYS A 16 13.39 25.95 5.02
CA LYS A 16 12.02 25.73 5.52
C LYS A 16 10.98 25.66 4.38
N ILE A 17 11.12 26.48 3.34
CA ILE A 17 10.21 26.45 2.18
C ILE A 17 10.42 25.18 1.37
N SER A 18 11.67 24.81 1.12
CA SER A 18 12.05 23.59 0.40
C SER A 18 11.52 22.35 1.10
N THR A 19 11.74 22.22 2.41
CA THR A 19 11.24 21.08 3.21
C THR A 19 9.72 20.96 3.16
N LYS A 20 8.97 22.07 3.32
CA LYS A 20 7.51 22.07 3.15
C LYS A 20 7.07 21.64 1.74
N ARG A 21 7.78 22.11 0.71
CA ARG A 21 7.52 21.73 -0.69
C ARG A 21 7.75 20.23 -0.91
N GLN A 22 8.85 19.68 -0.37
CA GLN A 22 9.15 18.26 -0.50
C GLN A 22 8.12 17.39 0.24
N GLN A 23 7.72 17.78 1.46
CA GLN A 23 6.64 17.09 2.19
C GLN A 23 5.33 17.06 1.38
N LEU A 24 4.95 18.18 0.74
CA LEU A 24 3.73 18.22 -0.06
C LEU A 24 3.83 17.35 -1.33
N ARG A 25 4.98 17.34 -2.00
CA ARG A 25 5.23 16.45 -3.15
C ARG A 25 5.14 14.99 -2.74
N PHE A 26 5.76 14.64 -1.61
CA PHE A 26 5.72 13.29 -1.07
C PHE A 26 4.30 12.88 -0.67
N LYS A 27 3.51 13.78 -0.05
CA LYS A 27 2.10 13.52 0.26
C LYS A 27 1.30 13.17 -1.00
N ARG A 28 1.50 13.91 -2.08
CA ARG A 28 0.84 13.64 -3.37
C ARG A 28 1.25 12.28 -3.95
N ALA A 29 2.54 11.94 -3.89
CA ALA A 29 3.03 10.64 -4.32
C ALA A 29 2.40 9.50 -3.49
N MET A 30 2.26 9.68 -2.17
CA MET A 30 1.60 8.69 -1.30
C MET A 30 0.09 8.55 -1.58
N VAL A 31 -0.61 9.66 -1.89
CA VAL A 31 -2.02 9.59 -2.32
C VAL A 31 -2.13 8.85 -3.66
N ALA A 32 -1.23 9.12 -4.61
CA ALA A 32 -1.19 8.41 -5.87
C ALA A 32 -0.88 6.92 -5.68
N LEU A 33 0.02 6.57 -4.77
CA LEU A 33 0.29 5.19 -4.35
C LEU A 33 -0.96 4.50 -3.81
N LYS A 34 -1.70 5.16 -2.93
CA LYS A 34 -2.97 4.63 -2.42
C LYS A 34 -3.96 4.32 -3.55
N ILE A 35 -4.10 5.24 -4.50
CA ILE A 35 -5.01 5.08 -5.64
C ILE A 35 -4.53 3.94 -6.55
N ALA A 36 -3.24 3.89 -6.87
CA ALA A 36 -2.65 2.83 -7.69
C ALA A 36 -2.82 1.46 -7.05
N LEU A 37 -2.52 1.33 -5.75
CA LEU A 37 -2.74 0.10 -4.98
C LEU A 37 -4.22 -0.30 -4.89
N ALA A 38 -5.15 0.67 -4.91
CA ALA A 38 -6.58 0.40 -4.94
C ALA A 38 -7.09 -0.05 -6.32
N GLN A 39 -6.39 0.33 -7.39
CA GLN A 39 -6.77 0.07 -8.78
C GLN A 39 -6.18 -1.25 -9.31
N GLU A 40 -4.94 -1.60 -8.97
CA GLU A 40 -4.27 -2.85 -9.39
C GLU A 40 -4.63 -4.05 -8.48
N LYS A 41 -5.93 -4.31 -8.32
CA LYS A 41 -6.45 -5.15 -7.21
C LYS A 41 -6.04 -6.61 -7.20
N GLN A 42 -5.93 -7.28 -8.35
CA GLN A 42 -5.75 -8.75 -8.36
C GLN A 42 -4.28 -9.13 -8.13
N GLU A 43 -3.36 -8.57 -8.94
CA GLU A 43 -1.92 -8.80 -8.81
C GLU A 43 -1.36 -8.26 -7.48
N THR A 44 -1.85 -7.09 -7.03
CA THR A 44 -1.44 -6.53 -5.73
C THR A 44 -1.92 -7.39 -4.55
N LYS A 45 -3.12 -8.00 -4.63
CA LYS A 45 -3.59 -8.92 -3.57
C LYS A 45 -2.70 -10.16 -3.47
N GLU A 46 -2.30 -10.74 -4.59
CA GLU A 46 -1.38 -11.88 -4.63
C GLU A 46 -0.02 -11.49 -4.06
N MET A 47 0.54 -10.37 -4.52
CA MET A 47 1.78 -9.78 -4.01
C MET A 47 1.73 -9.59 -2.50
N LEU A 48 0.70 -8.90 -1.97
CA LEU A 48 0.53 -8.65 -0.54
C LEU A 48 0.30 -9.94 0.27
N THR A 49 -0.35 -10.95 -0.31
CA THR A 49 -0.53 -12.27 0.32
C THR A 49 0.80 -13.01 0.47
N ILE A 50 1.69 -12.92 -0.52
CA ILE A 50 3.06 -13.45 -0.42
C ILE A 50 3.81 -12.79 0.73
N TYR A 51 3.68 -11.47 0.89
CA TYR A 51 4.29 -10.79 2.05
C TYR A 51 3.70 -11.23 3.39
N ARG A 52 2.38 -11.48 3.46
CA ARG A 52 1.73 -12.03 4.66
C ARG A 52 2.29 -13.41 5.00
N ARG A 53 2.36 -14.32 4.04
CA ARG A 53 2.92 -15.67 4.22
C ARG A 53 4.42 -15.64 4.53
N TYR A 54 5.15 -14.65 4.02
CA TYR A 54 6.57 -14.45 4.35
C TYR A 54 6.76 -14.10 5.84
N THR A 55 5.86 -13.30 6.43
CA THR A 55 5.90 -13.06 7.89
C THR A 55 5.60 -14.30 8.73
N GLN A 56 4.97 -15.32 8.13
CA GLN A 56 4.66 -16.60 8.76
C GLN A 56 5.77 -17.65 8.54
N GLY A 57 6.73 -17.39 7.65
CA GLY A 57 7.85 -18.29 7.33
C GLY A 57 7.60 -19.25 6.16
N ASP A 58 6.44 -19.18 5.51
CA ASP A 58 5.95 -20.19 4.56
C ASP A 58 6.15 -19.83 3.08
N VAL A 59 7.19 -19.04 2.74
CA VAL A 59 7.38 -18.49 1.38
C VAL A 59 8.75 -18.80 0.79
N SER A 60 8.75 -19.25 -0.47
CA SER A 60 9.96 -19.41 -1.28
C SER A 60 10.61 -18.05 -1.57
N LYS A 61 11.95 -18.01 -1.56
CA LYS A 61 12.72 -16.79 -1.88
C LYS A 61 12.40 -16.23 -3.27
N GLU A 62 12.04 -17.10 -4.21
CA GLU A 62 11.69 -16.71 -5.58
C GLU A 62 10.37 -15.94 -5.65
N ASP A 63 9.34 -16.39 -4.94
CA ASP A 63 8.04 -15.72 -4.90
C ASP A 63 8.13 -14.38 -4.20
N LEU A 64 8.96 -14.31 -3.15
CA LEU A 64 9.28 -13.05 -2.48
C LEU A 64 10.00 -12.07 -3.43
N GLN A 65 10.95 -12.55 -4.23
CA GLN A 65 11.65 -11.71 -5.20
C GLN A 65 10.71 -11.16 -6.29
N LYS A 66 9.78 -11.97 -6.79
CA LYS A 66 8.76 -11.55 -7.75
C LYS A 66 7.83 -10.48 -7.16
N ALA A 67 7.34 -10.70 -5.94
CA ALA A 67 6.50 -9.74 -5.23
C ALA A 67 7.24 -8.41 -4.93
N ASN A 68 8.55 -8.48 -4.65
CA ASN A 68 9.40 -7.31 -4.47
C ASN A 68 9.60 -6.54 -5.78
N ALA A 69 9.85 -7.23 -6.89
CA ALA A 69 10.02 -6.59 -8.19
C ALA A 69 8.76 -5.81 -8.60
N GLN A 70 7.58 -6.44 -8.46
CA GLN A 70 6.29 -5.79 -8.70
C GLN A 70 6.11 -4.54 -7.84
N PHE A 71 6.36 -4.63 -6.53
CA PHE A 71 6.24 -3.50 -5.62
C PHE A 71 7.20 -2.35 -5.97
N VAL A 72 8.45 -2.69 -6.30
CA VAL A 72 9.50 -1.75 -6.73
C VAL A 72 9.09 -1.00 -7.99
N ASP A 73 8.44 -1.67 -8.94
CA ASP A 73 8.00 -1.05 -10.19
C ASP A 73 6.80 -0.11 -9.97
N ILE A 74 5.86 -0.47 -9.09
CA ILE A 74 4.80 0.44 -8.62
C ILE A 74 5.42 1.70 -7.99
N LEU A 75 6.42 1.55 -7.11
CA LEU A 75 7.12 2.68 -6.47
C LEU A 75 7.87 3.55 -7.49
N LYS A 76 8.55 2.95 -8.48
CA LYS A 76 9.22 3.71 -9.55
C LYS A 76 8.22 4.49 -10.40
N GLY A 77 7.11 3.88 -10.81
CA GLY A 77 6.06 4.50 -11.62
C GLY A 77 5.43 5.73 -10.95
N LEU A 78 5.43 5.76 -9.61
CA LEU A 78 4.87 6.85 -8.81
C LEU A 78 5.90 7.91 -8.40
N GLY A 79 7.16 7.80 -8.86
CA GLY A 79 8.22 8.75 -8.52
C GLY A 79 8.81 8.56 -7.12
N LEU A 80 8.55 7.43 -6.47
CA LEU A 80 9.14 7.01 -5.19
C LEU A 80 10.42 6.18 -5.41
N GLY A 81 11.17 6.48 -6.48
CA GLY A 81 12.33 5.69 -6.91
C GLY A 81 13.46 5.55 -5.89
N VAL A 82 13.59 6.49 -4.94
CA VAL A 82 14.55 6.37 -3.82
C VAL A 82 14.26 5.15 -2.96
N PHE A 83 12.99 4.78 -2.80
CA PHE A 83 12.57 3.63 -2.01
C PHE A 83 12.67 2.30 -2.79
N ALA A 84 12.62 2.39 -4.13
CA ALA A 84 12.75 1.26 -5.03
C ALA A 84 14.18 0.68 -5.09
N VAL A 85 15.19 1.45 -4.69
CA VAL A 85 16.62 1.08 -4.73
C VAL A 85 17.13 0.59 -3.36
N LEU A 86 16.30 0.59 -2.30
CA LEU A 86 16.73 0.21 -0.96
C LEU A 86 17.03 -1.31 -0.86
N PRO A 87 18.21 -1.72 -0.37
CA PRO A 87 18.64 -3.13 -0.30
C PRO A 87 17.96 -3.97 0.81
N PHE A 88 16.81 -3.54 1.34
CA PHE A 88 16.10 -4.19 2.47
C PHE A 88 14.68 -4.65 2.10
N ALA A 89 14.55 -5.38 1.00
CA ALA A 89 13.29 -5.80 0.39
C ALA A 89 12.17 -6.28 1.37
N PRO A 90 12.43 -7.16 2.38
CA PRO A 90 11.40 -7.56 3.35
C PRO A 90 10.95 -6.46 4.35
N VAL A 91 11.73 -5.40 4.55
CA VAL A 91 11.41 -4.27 5.44
C VAL A 91 10.69 -3.13 4.68
N THR A 92 10.64 -3.21 3.34
CA THR A 92 10.14 -2.14 2.48
C THR A 92 8.66 -1.83 2.71
N ILE A 93 7.82 -2.84 2.91
CA ILE A 93 6.38 -2.62 3.17
C ILE A 93 6.15 -1.88 4.49
N PRO A 94 6.65 -2.37 5.65
CA PRO A 94 6.52 -1.64 6.91
C PRO A 94 7.04 -0.20 6.83
N LEU A 95 8.12 0.03 6.08
CA LEU A 95 8.71 1.34 5.88
C LEU A 95 7.79 2.27 5.10
N VAL A 96 7.28 1.82 3.94
CA VAL A 96 6.37 2.60 3.09
C VAL A 96 5.07 2.91 3.81
N VAL A 97 4.53 1.95 4.58
CA VAL A 97 3.34 2.13 5.41
C VAL A 97 3.57 3.19 6.48
N LYS A 98 4.68 3.10 7.24
CA LYS A 98 5.01 4.10 8.25
C LYS A 98 5.22 5.48 7.66
N LEU A 99 5.83 5.59 6.49
CA LEU A 99 6.06 6.86 5.82
C LEU A 99 4.76 7.45 5.26
N GLY A 100 3.86 6.61 4.73
CA GLY A 100 2.51 7.03 4.36
C GLY A 100 1.78 7.61 5.56
N GLN A 101 1.75 6.89 6.68
CA GLN A 101 1.12 7.33 7.93
C GLN A 101 1.75 8.63 8.46
N TRP A 102 3.07 8.78 8.39
CA TRP A 102 3.78 10.00 8.80
C TRP A 102 3.34 11.23 8.01
N VAL A 103 2.95 11.03 6.74
CA VAL A 103 2.47 12.11 5.85
C VAL A 103 0.93 12.16 5.79
N GLY A 104 0.26 11.36 6.62
CA GLY A 104 -1.19 11.34 6.81
C GLY A 104 -1.94 10.61 5.68
N VAL A 105 -1.30 9.66 5.02
CA VAL A 105 -1.89 8.84 3.95
C VAL A 105 -1.82 7.37 4.33
N ASP A 106 -2.98 6.74 4.48
CA ASP A 106 -3.05 5.29 4.58
C ASP A 106 -2.93 4.66 3.20
N VAL A 107 -1.78 4.07 2.92
CA VAL A 107 -1.38 3.54 1.61
C VAL A 107 -1.79 2.11 1.38
N LEU A 108 -2.08 1.35 2.45
CA LEU A 108 -2.54 -0.03 2.29
C LEU A 108 -4.04 -0.07 1.99
N PRO A 109 -4.50 -1.07 1.23
CA PRO A 109 -5.93 -1.34 1.13
C PRO A 109 -6.45 -1.72 2.52
N SER A 110 -7.67 -1.30 2.84
CA SER A 110 -8.31 -1.50 4.16
C SER A 110 -8.42 -2.97 4.61
N SER A 111 -8.28 -3.91 3.68
CA SER A 111 -8.21 -5.35 3.94
C SER A 111 -6.87 -5.81 4.52
N PHE A 112 -5.81 -5.00 4.43
CA PHE A 112 -4.47 -5.27 4.93
C PHE A 112 -4.20 -4.50 6.24
N ASN A 113 -4.94 -4.84 7.30
CA ASN A 113 -4.67 -4.30 8.63
C ASN A 113 -3.50 -5.04 9.27
N ILE A 114 -2.29 -4.47 9.19
CA ILE A 114 -1.08 -4.99 9.87
C ILE A 114 -1.23 -4.92 11.41
N ASN A 115 -2.09 -4.05 11.93
CA ASN A 115 -2.27 -3.80 13.38
C ASN A 115 -3.49 -4.48 14.01
N LYS A 116 -4.33 -5.21 13.25
CA LYS A 116 -5.41 -6.01 13.86
C LYS A 116 -4.81 -7.33 14.36
N SER A 117 -5.27 -7.81 15.51
CA SER A 117 -5.00 -9.19 15.93
C SER A 117 -5.43 -10.12 14.78
N LEU A 118 -4.51 -10.97 14.32
CA LEU A 118 -4.69 -11.87 13.16
C LEU A 118 -6.01 -12.68 13.22
N LYS A 119 -6.50 -12.96 14.43
CA LYS A 119 -7.76 -13.70 14.67
C LYS A 119 -9.01 -12.98 14.15
N ASP A 120 -9.05 -11.65 14.23
CA ASP A 120 -10.22 -10.85 13.85
C ASP A 120 -10.33 -10.70 12.32
N ILE A 121 -9.23 -10.92 11.59
CA ILE A 121 -9.15 -10.80 10.14
C ILE A 121 -9.54 -12.12 9.49
N ASP A 122 -9.07 -13.24 10.02
CA ASP A 122 -9.45 -14.57 9.51
C ASP A 122 -10.95 -14.84 9.71
N GLN A 123 -11.53 -14.32 10.80
CA GLN A 123 -12.99 -14.31 11.00
C GLN A 123 -13.71 -13.48 9.94
N GLN A 124 -13.23 -12.27 9.62
CA GLN A 124 -13.86 -11.42 8.60
C GLN A 124 -13.76 -12.01 7.19
N ILE A 125 -12.66 -12.67 6.85
CA ILE A 125 -12.50 -13.33 5.55
C ILE A 125 -13.41 -14.57 5.47
N ALA A 126 -13.50 -15.37 6.54
CA ALA A 126 -14.44 -16.48 6.60
C ALA A 126 -15.90 -15.99 6.50
N ASP A 127 -16.23 -14.87 7.13
CA ASP A 127 -17.56 -14.25 7.06
C ASP A 127 -17.85 -13.68 5.66
N GLU A 128 -16.88 -13.04 5.01
CA GLU A 128 -16.99 -12.54 3.63
C GLU A 128 -17.12 -13.68 2.61
N GLU A 129 -16.31 -14.75 2.74
CA GLU A 129 -16.40 -15.96 1.89
C GLU A 129 -17.76 -16.67 2.06
N GLN A 130 -18.29 -16.74 3.28
CA GLN A 130 -19.63 -17.29 3.53
C GLN A 130 -20.72 -16.42 2.93
N GLN A 131 -20.62 -15.10 2.99
CA GLN A 131 -21.59 -14.18 2.38
C GLN A 131 -21.54 -14.25 0.84
N HIS A 132 -20.35 -14.37 0.25
CA HIS A 132 -20.19 -14.55 -1.19
C HIS A 132 -20.76 -15.89 -1.67
N HIS A 133 -20.54 -16.98 -0.94
CA HIS A 133 -21.13 -18.29 -1.25
C HIS A 133 -22.66 -18.33 -1.03
N HIS A 134 -23.19 -17.56 -0.08
CA HIS A 134 -24.64 -17.45 0.13
C HIS A 134 -25.31 -16.64 -0.99
N ALA A 135 -24.73 -15.48 -1.34
CA ALA A 135 -25.22 -14.62 -2.41
C ALA A 135 -25.18 -15.30 -3.78
N GLU A 136 -24.14 -16.10 -4.06
CA GLU A 136 -24.02 -16.86 -5.31
C GLU A 136 -25.01 -18.03 -5.39
N LYS A 137 -25.37 -18.66 -4.25
CA LYS A 137 -26.41 -19.70 -4.18
C LYS A 137 -27.81 -19.12 -4.38
N THR A 138 -28.12 -17.98 -3.77
CA THR A 138 -29.42 -17.30 -3.95
C THR A 138 -29.60 -16.77 -5.37
N ALA A 139 -28.53 -16.26 -6.01
CA ALA A 139 -28.59 -15.79 -7.38
C ALA A 139 -28.80 -16.92 -8.41
N LYS A 140 -28.36 -18.15 -8.12
CA LYS A 140 -28.56 -19.32 -8.98
C LYS A 140 -29.93 -19.99 -8.79
N SER A 141 -30.60 -19.80 -7.66
CA SER A 141 -31.95 -20.34 -7.42
C SER A 141 -33.09 -19.51 -8.04
N ASP A 142 -32.88 -18.22 -8.31
CA ASP A 142 -33.92 -17.30 -8.79
C ASP A 142 -34.01 -17.18 -10.33
N VAL A 143 -33.13 -17.85 -11.10
CA VAL A 143 -33.23 -17.87 -12.57
C VAL A 143 -34.25 -18.91 -13.02
N LYS A 144 -35.54 -18.57 -12.96
CA LYS A 144 -36.62 -19.36 -13.57
C LYS A 144 -36.40 -19.41 -15.10
N PRO A 145 -36.37 -20.58 -15.74
CA PRO A 145 -36.11 -20.68 -17.17
C PRO A 145 -37.20 -19.93 -17.97
N PRO A 146 -36.84 -19.23 -19.06
CA PRO A 146 -37.81 -18.51 -19.86
C PRO A 146 -38.80 -19.50 -20.47
N VAL A 147 -40.08 -19.33 -20.14
CA VAL A 147 -41.18 -20.10 -20.71
C VAL A 147 -41.20 -19.84 -22.21
N LYS A 148 -40.84 -20.86 -23.00
CA LYS A 148 -41.02 -20.84 -24.46
C LYS A 148 -42.52 -20.76 -24.76
N LYS A 149 -42.92 -19.73 -25.49
CA LYS A 149 -44.21 -19.66 -26.19
C LYS A 149 -43.96 -19.84 -27.68
#